data_AF-A0A1F3H8Y7-F1
#
_entry.id   AF-A0A1F3H8Y7-F1
#
_cell.length_a   1.000
_cell.length_b   1.000
_cell.length_c   1.000
_cell.angle_alpha   90.00
_cell.angle_beta   90.00
_cell.angle_gamma   90.00
#
_symmetry.space_group_name_H-M   'P 1'
#
loop_
_entity.id
_entity.type
_entity.pdbx_description
1 polymer ?
#
loop_
_entity_poly.entity_id
_entity_poly.type
_entity_poly.pdbx_seq_one_letter_code
_entity_poly.pdbx_strand_id
1 'polypeptide(L)'
;MKNIITFISTLLLVCTAFVACDDPYANQFVAEPVVNEQGPIQSADGFTFVQGSGIASAVILNDADLTSVKAMEVVKATATPQLTEGAFLKYKVEVSSTNEFLNVIELPSVSANNTATVKATDLNEAVKTFYGKAPFARDIYVRATPILVDGGTNAQLSARPVFGPVSITPVGMLIETEYYLIGGMNEWNIGDLNAYKFSHSGKDVYEDPYFSILVENPGYFKIVPKSSKDAASWDGVLGNPVDGNTALEGDLIVVDAQAMRVTEPGWVKITLNMMEYTYTIEIIGVMNLTLYVPGSHQGWNPATAPTLYSRDLDFKYEGYANFPDANTDFKFTSEPSWSGTNYGDGGGGTLSTSGDNLKISGAGYYLLKADLSGSPFTYSAVKTEWGLIGDATAGSWNDSTPMTYDPATKLWSVTTALDAKQFKFRANNGWDINLGGALDNLGYGGDNIAVAQAGTYLITLNLSDPKQYKATMVKQ
;
A
#
# COMPACT_ATOMS: atom_id res chain seq x y z
N MET A 1 -66.03 -61.64 44.72
CA MET A 1 -67.16 -62.57 44.93
C MET A 1 -68.38 -61.77 45.36
N LYS A 2 -69.55 -62.13 44.82
CA LYS A 2 -70.91 -61.53 44.92
C LYS A 2 -71.26 -60.60 43.74
N ASN A 3 -72.30 -60.80 42.91
CA ASN A 3 -73.36 -61.80 42.70
C ASN A 3 -73.79 -61.60 41.22
N ILE A 4 -73.70 -62.59 40.31
CA ILE A 4 -74.69 -63.63 39.96
C ILE A 4 -76.08 -63.10 39.54
N ILE A 5 -76.27 -63.08 38.21
CA ILE A 5 -77.39 -63.65 37.41
C ILE A 5 -78.82 -63.30 37.81
N THR A 6 -79.50 -62.60 36.91
CA THR A 6 -80.94 -62.69 36.55
C THR A 6 -81.14 -61.71 35.37
N PHE A 7 -81.83 -61.97 34.26
CA PHE A 7 -83.06 -62.73 34.06
C PHE A 7 -83.17 -63.11 32.57
N ILE A 8 -83.47 -64.38 32.31
CA ILE A 8 -83.95 -64.92 31.04
C ILE A 8 -85.47 -64.72 31.02
N SER A 9 -86.03 -63.98 30.05
CA SER A 9 -87.46 -64.10 29.71
C SER A 9 -87.87 -63.17 28.55
N THR A 10 -87.64 -63.57 27.30
CA THR A 10 -88.62 -63.51 26.18
C THR A 10 -87.95 -63.99 24.90
N LEU A 11 -87.77 -65.31 24.82
CA LEU A 11 -87.61 -66.02 23.55
C LEU A 11 -88.99 -66.54 23.16
N LEU A 12 -89.38 -66.37 21.89
CA LEU A 12 -90.52 -67.00 21.20
C LEU A 12 -91.85 -66.21 21.13
N LEU A 13 -91.91 -65.15 20.30
CA LEU A 13 -92.98 -64.95 19.31
C LEU A 13 -92.62 -63.75 18.41
N VAL A 14 -92.42 -63.99 17.11
CA VAL A 14 -92.64 -63.10 15.93
C VAL A 14 -91.71 -63.62 14.83
N CYS A 15 -92.18 -64.64 14.12
CA CYS A 15 -91.76 -64.87 12.74
C CYS A 15 -92.66 -64.01 11.83
N THR A 16 -92.11 -63.64 10.67
CA THR A 16 -92.72 -62.96 9.51
C THR A 16 -92.69 -61.43 9.50
N ALA A 17 -91.58 -60.87 8.99
CA ALA A 17 -91.58 -60.00 7.81
C ALA A 17 -90.12 -59.67 7.45
N PHE A 18 -89.58 -60.35 6.44
CA PHE A 18 -88.43 -59.84 5.70
C PHE A 18 -88.90 -58.62 4.90
N VAL A 19 -88.52 -57.42 5.33
CA VAL A 19 -88.44 -56.26 4.44
C VAL A 19 -86.96 -56.10 4.12
N ALA A 20 -86.60 -56.40 2.89
CA ALA A 20 -85.31 -56.06 2.33
C ALA A 20 -85.12 -54.54 2.47
N CYS A 21 -83.99 -54.10 3.03
CA CYS A 21 -83.53 -52.75 2.79
C CYS A 21 -83.14 -52.70 1.30
N ASP A 22 -83.79 -51.84 0.51
CA ASP A 22 -83.33 -51.56 -0.85
C ASP A 22 -81.88 -51.07 -0.77
N ASP A 23 -80.97 -51.84 -1.36
CA ASP A 23 -79.58 -51.46 -1.57
C ASP A 23 -79.57 -50.26 -2.55
N PRO A 24 -79.19 -49.05 -2.11
CA PRO A 24 -79.17 -47.87 -2.98
C PRO A 24 -78.14 -47.97 -4.13
N TYR A 25 -77.37 -49.06 -4.20
CA TYR A 25 -76.35 -49.31 -5.22
C TYR A 25 -76.65 -50.50 -6.15
N ALA A 26 -77.81 -51.14 -6.05
CA ALA A 26 -78.14 -52.35 -6.82
C ALA A 26 -78.14 -52.18 -8.36
N ASN A 27 -78.09 -50.94 -8.87
CA ASN A 27 -78.03 -50.63 -10.31
C ASN A 27 -76.94 -49.60 -10.68
N GLN A 28 -75.94 -49.38 -9.83
CA GLN A 28 -74.79 -48.55 -10.22
C GLN A 28 -73.72 -49.44 -10.84
N PHE A 29 -73.51 -49.32 -12.15
CA PHE A 29 -72.26 -49.74 -12.77
C PHE A 29 -71.14 -48.97 -12.07
N VAL A 30 -70.45 -49.61 -11.12
CA VAL A 30 -69.19 -49.11 -10.60
C VAL A 30 -68.25 -49.10 -11.79
N ALA A 31 -67.91 -47.90 -12.28
CA ALA A 31 -66.90 -47.76 -13.32
C ALA A 31 -65.66 -48.53 -12.87
N GLU A 32 -65.06 -49.33 -13.77
CA GLU A 32 -63.82 -50.03 -13.46
C GLU A 32 -62.81 -49.03 -12.88
N PRO A 33 -62.03 -49.40 -11.85
CA PRO A 33 -61.04 -48.50 -11.28
C PRO A 33 -60.16 -47.99 -12.42
N VAL A 34 -60.17 -46.66 -12.62
CA VAL A 34 -59.31 -46.02 -13.60
C VAL A 34 -57.88 -46.28 -13.16
N VAL A 35 -57.21 -47.20 -13.84
CA VAL A 35 -55.75 -47.27 -13.81
C VAL A 35 -55.29 -46.02 -14.52
N ASN A 36 -55.02 -44.95 -13.78
CA ASN A 36 -54.20 -43.89 -14.31
C ASN A 36 -52.87 -44.56 -14.65
N GLU A 37 -52.49 -44.60 -15.93
CA GLU A 37 -51.12 -44.98 -16.28
C GLU A 37 -50.20 -44.14 -15.41
N GLN A 38 -49.35 -44.80 -14.62
CA GLN A 38 -48.33 -44.07 -13.90
C GLN A 38 -47.45 -43.44 -14.96
N GLY A 39 -47.51 -42.11 -15.07
CA GLY A 39 -46.69 -41.35 -16.00
C GLY A 39 -45.22 -41.75 -15.85
N PRO A 40 -44.40 -41.58 -16.90
CA PRO A 40 -43.02 -42.04 -16.89
C PRO A 40 -42.29 -41.56 -15.62
N ILE A 41 -41.63 -42.48 -14.91
CA ILE A 41 -40.80 -42.14 -13.76
C ILE A 41 -39.67 -41.24 -14.28
N GLN A 42 -39.59 -40.01 -13.78
CA GLN A 42 -38.54 -39.09 -14.14
C GLN A 42 -37.18 -39.62 -13.64
N SER A 43 -36.27 -39.94 -14.57
CA SER A 43 -34.93 -40.42 -14.25
C SER A 43 -33.96 -39.26 -14.06
N ALA A 44 -33.03 -39.42 -13.11
CA ALA A 44 -31.89 -38.53 -12.89
C ALA A 44 -30.66 -38.90 -13.75
N ASP A 45 -30.71 -40.04 -14.46
CA ASP A 45 -29.60 -40.58 -15.26
C ASP A 45 -29.73 -40.20 -16.75
N GLY A 46 -28.59 -40.03 -17.43
CA GLY A 46 -28.54 -39.80 -18.89
C GLY A 46 -28.38 -38.34 -19.34
N PHE A 47 -28.22 -37.40 -18.40
CA PHE A 47 -27.84 -36.03 -18.72
C PHE A 47 -26.35 -35.91 -19.04
N THR A 48 -26.01 -35.15 -20.08
CA THR A 48 -24.62 -34.76 -20.37
C THR A 48 -24.49 -33.24 -20.36
N PHE A 49 -23.40 -32.76 -19.77
CA PHE A 49 -23.14 -31.32 -19.61
C PHE A 49 -21.84 -30.94 -20.31
N VAL A 50 -21.84 -29.78 -20.95
CA VAL A 50 -20.66 -29.16 -21.56
C VAL A 50 -20.47 -27.76 -21.03
N GLN A 51 -19.24 -27.27 -21.17
CA GLN A 51 -18.87 -25.90 -20.85
C GLN A 51 -19.70 -24.93 -21.70
N GLY A 52 -20.28 -23.92 -21.04
CA GLY A 52 -21.07 -22.90 -21.71
C GLY A 52 -20.22 -22.01 -22.60
N SER A 53 -20.86 -21.47 -23.65
CA SER A 53 -20.21 -20.61 -24.64
C SER A 53 -19.63 -19.32 -24.06
N GLY A 54 -20.17 -18.82 -22.94
CA GLY A 54 -19.70 -17.61 -22.26
C GLY A 54 -18.33 -17.77 -21.59
N ILE A 55 -17.89 -19.00 -21.34
CA ILE A 55 -16.60 -19.30 -20.72
C ILE A 55 -15.75 -20.26 -21.56
N ALA A 56 -16.11 -20.52 -22.81
CA ALA A 56 -15.45 -21.51 -23.66
C ALA A 56 -14.03 -21.10 -24.12
N SER A 57 -13.66 -19.83 -23.94
CA SER A 57 -12.35 -19.27 -24.20
C SER A 57 -11.95 -18.31 -23.08
N ALA A 58 -10.73 -17.78 -23.14
CA ALA A 58 -10.33 -16.69 -22.23
C ALA A 58 -11.34 -15.55 -22.29
N VAL A 59 -11.78 -15.08 -21.13
CA VAL A 59 -12.78 -14.01 -20.98
C VAL A 59 -12.05 -12.75 -20.53
N ILE A 60 -12.13 -11.70 -21.35
CA ILE A 60 -11.65 -10.37 -20.97
C ILE A 60 -12.88 -9.50 -20.71
N LEU A 61 -13.16 -9.23 -19.44
CA LEU A 61 -14.27 -8.37 -19.06
C LEU A 61 -13.88 -6.91 -19.31
N ASN A 62 -14.87 -6.10 -19.69
CA ASN A 62 -14.72 -4.64 -19.88
C ASN A 62 -15.91 -3.90 -19.26
N ASP A 63 -15.81 -2.58 -19.13
CA ASP A 63 -16.86 -1.75 -18.51
C ASP A 63 -18.23 -1.86 -19.21
N ALA A 64 -18.25 -2.13 -20.53
CA ALA A 64 -19.50 -2.31 -21.25
C ALA A 64 -20.19 -3.63 -20.88
N ASP A 65 -19.43 -4.72 -20.67
CA ASP A 65 -19.97 -5.99 -20.18
C ASP A 65 -20.59 -5.84 -18.78
N LEU A 66 -19.97 -5.02 -17.92
CA LEU A 66 -20.46 -4.77 -16.55
C LEU A 66 -21.71 -3.88 -16.56
N THR A 67 -21.67 -2.76 -17.30
CA THR A 67 -22.77 -1.79 -17.37
C THR A 67 -24.02 -2.39 -18.01
N SER A 68 -23.85 -3.21 -19.06
CA SER A 68 -24.96 -3.93 -19.70
C SER A 68 -25.42 -5.17 -18.93
N VAL A 69 -24.73 -5.53 -17.84
CA VAL A 69 -24.98 -6.74 -17.04
C VAL A 69 -25.03 -7.99 -17.94
N LYS A 70 -24.00 -8.15 -18.77
CA LYS A 70 -23.93 -9.22 -19.77
C LYS A 70 -24.12 -10.60 -19.13
N ALA A 71 -25.02 -11.39 -19.70
CA ALA A 71 -25.25 -12.77 -19.30
C ALA A 71 -24.21 -13.70 -19.96
N MET A 72 -23.54 -14.50 -19.13
CA MET A 72 -22.46 -15.41 -19.51
C MET A 72 -22.93 -16.84 -19.33
N GLU A 73 -23.12 -17.58 -20.42
CA GLU A 73 -23.48 -19.01 -20.37
C GLU A 73 -22.29 -19.82 -19.82
N VAL A 74 -22.48 -20.47 -18.67
CA VAL A 74 -21.42 -21.23 -17.99
C VAL A 74 -21.56 -22.73 -18.14
N VAL A 75 -22.79 -23.22 -18.36
CA VAL A 75 -23.06 -24.65 -18.56
C VAL A 75 -24.24 -24.84 -19.49
N LYS A 76 -24.18 -25.90 -20.28
CA LYS A 76 -25.27 -26.35 -21.16
C LYS A 76 -25.43 -27.86 -21.06
N ALA A 77 -26.67 -28.34 -20.88
CA ALA A 77 -26.96 -29.75 -21.09
C ALA A 77 -27.06 -30.04 -22.60
N THR A 78 -26.34 -31.06 -23.08
CA THR A 78 -26.32 -31.45 -24.50
C THR A 78 -27.16 -32.67 -24.81
N ALA A 79 -27.36 -33.55 -23.82
CA ALA A 79 -28.34 -34.61 -23.85
C ALA A 79 -29.25 -34.45 -22.65
N THR A 80 -30.55 -34.47 -22.92
CA THR A 80 -31.60 -34.51 -21.90
C THR A 80 -32.40 -35.80 -22.13
N PRO A 81 -32.48 -36.71 -21.13
CA PRO A 81 -33.51 -37.73 -21.11
C PRO A 81 -34.90 -37.11 -21.35
N GLN A 82 -35.88 -37.90 -21.77
CA GLN A 82 -37.25 -37.36 -21.85
C GLN A 82 -37.65 -36.81 -20.48
N LEU A 83 -37.97 -35.52 -20.47
CA LEU A 83 -38.49 -34.82 -19.31
C LEU A 83 -40.01 -34.93 -19.32
N THR A 84 -40.58 -35.15 -18.14
CA THR A 84 -42.01 -34.97 -17.91
C THR A 84 -42.44 -33.55 -18.30
N GLU A 85 -43.69 -33.40 -18.75
CA GLU A 85 -44.20 -32.10 -19.19
C GLU A 85 -44.12 -31.07 -18.06
N GLY A 86 -43.40 -29.96 -18.31
CA GLY A 86 -43.17 -28.91 -17.32
C GLY A 86 -41.92 -29.11 -16.44
N ALA A 87 -41.20 -30.23 -16.55
CA ALA A 87 -39.94 -30.42 -15.84
C ALA A 87 -38.77 -29.68 -16.54
N PHE A 88 -37.85 -29.14 -15.74
CA PHE A 88 -36.69 -28.39 -16.23
C PHE A 88 -35.49 -28.48 -15.28
N LEU A 89 -34.31 -28.14 -15.79
CA LEU A 89 -33.10 -28.04 -14.98
C LEU A 89 -32.92 -26.64 -14.41
N LYS A 90 -32.66 -26.58 -13.10
CA LYS A 90 -32.00 -25.45 -12.44
C LYS A 90 -30.55 -25.79 -12.18
N TYR A 91 -29.73 -24.77 -12.03
CA TYR A 91 -28.32 -24.94 -11.69
C TYR A 91 -27.96 -24.10 -10.47
N LYS A 92 -27.15 -24.67 -9.60
CA LYS A 92 -26.32 -23.91 -8.67
C LYS A 92 -24.93 -23.81 -9.27
N VAL A 93 -24.41 -22.59 -9.41
CA VAL A 93 -23.09 -22.33 -10.02
C VAL A 93 -22.14 -21.84 -8.93
N GLU A 94 -21.01 -22.50 -8.79
CA GLU A 94 -19.95 -22.15 -7.85
C GLU A 94 -18.64 -21.93 -8.61
N VAL A 95 -17.83 -20.99 -8.16
CA VAL A 95 -16.48 -20.75 -8.70
C VAL A 95 -15.42 -20.88 -7.61
N SER A 96 -14.22 -21.27 -8.01
CA SER A 96 -13.05 -21.39 -7.12
C SER A 96 -11.77 -21.04 -7.86
N SER A 97 -10.73 -20.64 -7.12
CA SER A 97 -9.37 -20.49 -7.64
C SER A 97 -8.65 -21.82 -7.86
N THR A 98 -9.17 -22.93 -7.30
CA THR A 98 -8.55 -24.26 -7.45
C THR A 98 -9.57 -25.33 -7.85
N ASN A 99 -9.09 -26.41 -8.47
CA ASN A 99 -9.94 -27.50 -8.96
C ASN A 99 -10.56 -28.34 -7.82
N GLU A 100 -10.01 -28.22 -6.61
CA GLU A 100 -10.48 -28.91 -5.42
C GLU A 100 -11.67 -28.17 -4.76
N PHE A 101 -11.95 -26.93 -5.19
CA PHE A 101 -13.01 -26.09 -4.62
C PHE A 101 -12.88 -25.91 -3.10
N LEU A 102 -11.66 -25.64 -2.63
CA LEU A 102 -11.38 -25.42 -1.20
C LEU A 102 -12.06 -24.16 -0.67
N ASN A 103 -12.03 -23.09 -1.47
CA ASN A 103 -12.76 -21.84 -1.23
C ASN A 103 -13.71 -21.60 -2.39
N VAL A 104 -14.99 -21.39 -2.10
CA VAL A 104 -16.03 -21.28 -3.12
C VAL A 104 -16.79 -19.97 -3.00
N ILE A 105 -17.12 -19.39 -4.15
CA ILE A 105 -18.09 -18.30 -4.27
C ILE A 105 -19.25 -18.84 -5.11
N GLU A 106 -20.46 -18.80 -4.56
CA GLU A 106 -21.67 -19.12 -5.32
C GLU A 106 -22.07 -17.91 -6.17
N LEU A 107 -22.21 -18.12 -7.48
CA LEU A 107 -22.65 -17.08 -8.41
C LEU A 107 -24.17 -17.15 -8.58
N PRO A 108 -24.89 -16.02 -8.43
CA PRO A 108 -26.29 -15.94 -8.84
C PRO A 108 -26.42 -16.37 -10.31
N SER A 109 -27.23 -17.39 -10.56
CA SER A 109 -27.41 -17.94 -11.91
C SER A 109 -28.88 -17.97 -12.31
N VAL A 110 -29.12 -17.74 -13.60
CA VAL A 110 -30.43 -17.87 -14.24
C VAL A 110 -30.41 -19.11 -15.11
N SER A 111 -31.39 -20.00 -14.91
CA SER A 111 -31.52 -21.24 -15.70
C SER A 111 -32.64 -21.10 -16.72
N ALA A 112 -32.34 -21.34 -18.00
CA ALA A 112 -33.31 -21.31 -19.09
C ALA A 112 -32.84 -22.23 -20.23
N ASN A 113 -33.75 -22.88 -20.95
CA ASN A 113 -33.41 -23.70 -22.12
C ASN A 113 -32.28 -24.72 -21.89
N ASN A 114 -32.27 -25.36 -20.71
CA ASN A 114 -31.24 -26.32 -20.26
C ASN A 114 -29.82 -25.74 -20.11
N THR A 115 -29.67 -24.43 -20.03
CA THR A 115 -28.40 -23.75 -19.73
C THR A 115 -28.48 -23.00 -18.40
N ALA A 116 -27.31 -22.64 -17.87
CA ALA A 116 -27.22 -21.63 -16.81
C ALA A 116 -26.36 -20.46 -17.28
N THR A 117 -26.82 -19.25 -16.99
CA THR A 117 -26.07 -18.01 -17.21
C THR A 117 -25.78 -17.32 -15.88
N VAL A 118 -24.59 -16.75 -15.74
CA VAL A 118 -24.22 -15.84 -14.64
C VAL A 118 -23.99 -14.44 -15.18
N LYS A 119 -24.04 -13.41 -14.33
CA LYS A 119 -23.73 -12.05 -14.78
C LYS A 119 -22.22 -11.83 -14.86
N ALA A 120 -21.78 -11.06 -15.85
CA ALA A 120 -20.40 -10.59 -15.94
C ALA A 120 -19.97 -9.82 -14.68
N THR A 121 -20.88 -9.07 -14.05
CA THR A 121 -20.64 -8.38 -12.77
C THR A 121 -20.29 -9.34 -11.63
N ASP A 122 -21.06 -10.42 -11.49
CA ASP A 122 -20.86 -11.37 -10.40
C ASP A 122 -19.55 -12.16 -10.60
N LEU A 123 -19.26 -12.51 -11.86
CA LEU A 123 -17.99 -13.15 -12.23
C LEU A 123 -16.78 -12.24 -11.99
N ASN A 124 -16.90 -10.96 -12.33
CA ASN A 124 -15.86 -9.95 -12.10
C ASN A 124 -15.49 -9.85 -10.62
N GLU A 125 -16.50 -9.69 -9.76
CA GLU A 125 -16.29 -9.54 -8.31
C GLU A 125 -15.79 -10.83 -7.66
N ALA A 126 -16.20 -12.00 -8.15
CA ALA A 126 -15.66 -13.27 -7.68
C ALA A 126 -14.16 -13.41 -7.98
N VAL A 127 -13.71 -13.07 -9.19
CA VAL A 127 -12.28 -13.10 -9.55
C VAL A 127 -11.49 -12.11 -8.69
N LYS A 128 -12.00 -10.90 -8.49
CA LYS A 128 -11.37 -9.90 -7.62
C LYS A 128 -11.26 -10.34 -6.17
N THR A 129 -12.27 -11.05 -5.66
CA THR A 129 -12.27 -11.60 -4.30
C THR A 129 -11.16 -12.64 -4.13
N PHE A 130 -10.89 -13.46 -5.15
CA PHE A 130 -9.83 -14.46 -5.08
C PHE A 130 -8.42 -13.89 -5.28
N TYR A 131 -8.26 -12.90 -6.15
CA TYR A 131 -6.95 -12.53 -6.70
C TYR A 131 -6.58 -11.04 -6.57
N GLY A 132 -7.44 -10.22 -5.98
CA GLY A 132 -7.28 -8.77 -5.93
C GLY A 132 -7.82 -8.06 -7.17
N LYS A 133 -7.83 -6.72 -7.15
CA LYS A 133 -8.51 -5.88 -8.15
C LYS A 133 -7.71 -5.65 -9.44
N ALA A 134 -6.49 -6.19 -9.52
CA ALA A 134 -5.61 -6.01 -10.66
C ALA A 134 -6.22 -6.63 -11.95
N PRO A 135 -6.21 -5.93 -13.10
CA PRO A 135 -6.80 -6.40 -14.36
C PRO A 135 -5.90 -7.41 -15.08
N PHE A 136 -5.39 -8.39 -14.35
CA PHE A 136 -4.53 -9.44 -14.89
C PHE A 136 -5.34 -10.71 -15.10
N ALA A 137 -4.98 -11.49 -16.12
CA ALA A 137 -5.59 -12.79 -16.36
C ALA A 137 -5.39 -13.72 -15.14
N ARG A 138 -6.46 -14.41 -14.75
CA ARG A 138 -6.49 -15.35 -13.62
C ARG A 138 -7.28 -16.60 -13.99
N ASP A 139 -6.77 -17.75 -13.58
CA ASP A 139 -7.48 -19.01 -13.77
C ASP A 139 -8.53 -19.21 -12.67
N ILE A 140 -9.73 -19.63 -13.07
CA ILE A 140 -10.77 -20.10 -12.16
C ILE A 140 -11.35 -21.43 -12.64
N TYR A 141 -11.98 -22.14 -11.71
CA TYR A 141 -12.74 -23.35 -11.98
C TYR A 141 -14.22 -23.07 -11.69
N VAL A 142 -15.10 -23.54 -12.56
CA VAL A 142 -16.55 -23.37 -12.45
C VAL A 142 -17.18 -24.73 -12.22
N ARG A 143 -17.90 -24.91 -11.12
CA ARG A 143 -18.68 -26.11 -10.82
C ARG A 143 -20.16 -25.81 -10.97
N ALA A 144 -20.85 -26.58 -11.80
CA ALA A 144 -22.30 -26.52 -11.90
C ALA A 144 -22.92 -27.73 -11.19
N THR A 145 -23.88 -27.49 -10.31
CA THR A 145 -24.70 -28.51 -9.66
C THR A 145 -26.11 -28.45 -10.24
N PRO A 146 -26.46 -29.36 -11.18
CA PRO A 146 -27.79 -29.43 -11.76
C PRO A 146 -28.81 -30.01 -10.78
N ILE A 147 -29.98 -29.38 -10.75
CA ILE A 147 -31.14 -29.73 -9.94
C ILE A 147 -32.32 -29.88 -10.89
N LEU A 148 -32.85 -31.08 -10.99
CA LEU A 148 -34.07 -31.35 -11.74
C LEU A 148 -35.28 -30.88 -10.94
N VAL A 149 -36.10 -30.06 -11.56
CA VAL A 149 -37.34 -29.54 -11.00
C VAL A 149 -38.49 -30.19 -11.76
N ASP A 150 -39.33 -30.92 -11.04
CA ASP A 150 -40.54 -31.56 -11.56
C ASP A 150 -41.71 -31.27 -10.62
N GLY A 151 -42.60 -30.37 -11.05
CA GLY A 151 -43.67 -29.82 -10.22
C GLY A 151 -43.15 -29.19 -8.93
N GLY A 152 -43.55 -29.74 -7.78
CA GLY A 152 -43.10 -29.29 -6.44
C GLY A 152 -41.82 -29.96 -5.94
N THR A 153 -41.23 -30.88 -6.72
CA THR A 153 -40.09 -31.69 -6.29
C THR A 153 -38.79 -31.15 -6.90
N ASN A 154 -37.74 -31.08 -6.07
CA ASN A 154 -36.39 -30.76 -6.51
C ASN A 154 -35.48 -31.97 -6.25
N ALA A 155 -34.85 -32.50 -7.29
CA ALA A 155 -33.89 -33.61 -7.21
C ALA A 155 -32.53 -33.16 -7.74
N GLN A 156 -31.53 -33.09 -6.85
CA GLN A 156 -30.17 -32.80 -7.28
C GLN A 156 -29.57 -34.01 -8.01
N LEU A 157 -29.00 -33.80 -9.19
CA LEU A 157 -28.34 -34.88 -9.92
C LEU A 157 -26.98 -35.21 -9.29
N SER A 158 -26.53 -36.45 -9.47
CA SER A 158 -25.21 -36.89 -9.01
C SER A 158 -24.06 -36.28 -9.81
N ALA A 159 -24.31 -35.95 -11.08
CA ALA A 159 -23.33 -35.27 -11.94
C ALA A 159 -23.08 -33.84 -11.46
N ARG A 160 -21.81 -33.48 -11.24
CA ARG A 160 -21.37 -32.11 -10.89
C ARG A 160 -20.22 -31.72 -11.80
N PRO A 161 -20.49 -31.33 -13.06
CA PRO A 161 -19.43 -30.96 -13.98
C PRO A 161 -18.59 -29.81 -13.43
N VAL A 162 -17.28 -29.95 -13.57
CA VAL A 162 -16.29 -28.93 -13.29
C VAL A 162 -15.67 -28.51 -14.62
N PHE A 163 -15.67 -27.22 -14.89
CA PHE A 163 -15.08 -26.60 -16.07
C PHE A 163 -13.88 -25.77 -15.65
N GLY A 164 -12.77 -25.90 -16.37
CA GLY A 164 -11.60 -25.07 -16.18
C GLY A 164 -10.26 -25.83 -16.26
N PRO A 165 -9.14 -25.13 -16.07
CA PRO A 165 -9.09 -23.70 -15.74
C PRO A 165 -9.65 -22.82 -16.87
N VAL A 166 -10.44 -21.82 -16.48
CA VAL A 166 -10.91 -20.75 -17.37
C VAL A 166 -10.14 -19.49 -17.02
N SER A 167 -9.42 -18.94 -17.99
CA SER A 167 -8.70 -17.68 -17.82
C SER A 167 -9.68 -16.50 -17.92
N ILE A 168 -9.83 -15.74 -16.84
CA ILE A 168 -10.65 -14.53 -16.76
C ILE A 168 -9.75 -13.33 -16.42
N THR A 169 -9.85 -12.26 -17.22
CA THR A 169 -9.27 -10.95 -16.90
C THR A 169 -10.39 -10.06 -16.35
N PRO A 170 -10.35 -9.68 -15.06
CA PRO A 170 -11.37 -8.81 -14.48
C PRO A 170 -11.16 -7.36 -14.95
N VAL A 171 -12.22 -6.57 -14.84
CA VAL A 171 -12.14 -5.11 -15.00
C VAL A 171 -11.49 -4.53 -13.75
N GLY A 172 -10.25 -4.08 -13.88
CA GLY A 172 -9.54 -3.30 -12.87
C GLY A 172 -9.62 -1.81 -13.17
N MET A 173 -9.46 -0.98 -12.13
CA MET A 173 -9.28 0.45 -12.35
C MET A 173 -7.93 0.70 -13.00
N LEU A 174 -7.87 1.65 -13.93
CA LEU A 174 -6.61 2.10 -14.51
C LEU A 174 -5.78 2.78 -13.41
N ILE A 175 -4.63 2.21 -13.07
CA ILE A 175 -3.61 2.88 -12.27
C ILE A 175 -2.54 3.37 -13.23
N GLU A 176 -2.28 4.67 -13.22
CA GLU A 176 -1.27 5.28 -14.07
C GLU A 176 0.12 5.16 -13.44
N THR A 177 1.15 5.24 -14.28
CA THR A 177 2.54 5.09 -13.84
C THR A 177 3.09 6.34 -13.13
N GLU A 178 2.41 7.49 -13.28
CA GLU A 178 2.83 8.76 -12.66
C GLU A 178 1.62 9.55 -12.20
N TYR A 179 1.76 10.21 -11.05
CA TYR A 179 0.80 11.17 -10.50
C TYR A 179 1.54 12.41 -10.04
N TYR A 180 0.85 13.55 -10.07
CA TYR A 180 1.41 14.86 -9.78
C TYR A 180 0.47 15.64 -8.87
N LEU A 181 1.05 16.44 -7.98
CA LEU A 181 0.31 17.36 -7.14
C LEU A 181 0.13 18.70 -7.88
N ILE A 182 -1.08 19.23 -7.90
CA ILE A 182 -1.39 20.56 -8.45
C ILE A 182 -2.17 21.37 -7.42
N GLY A 183 -1.97 22.68 -7.34
CA GLY A 183 -2.65 23.49 -6.32
C GLY A 183 -2.09 24.90 -6.17
N GLY A 184 -2.25 25.47 -4.98
CA GLY A 184 -1.77 26.81 -4.67
C GLY A 184 -0.25 26.97 -4.84
N MET A 185 0.52 25.94 -4.49
CA MET A 185 1.98 25.89 -4.61
C MET A 185 2.52 26.08 -6.03
N ASN A 186 1.75 25.76 -7.06
CA ASN A 186 2.14 25.93 -8.46
C ASN A 186 1.13 26.80 -9.25
N GLU A 187 0.34 27.61 -8.53
CA GLU A 187 -0.68 28.51 -9.11
C GLU A 187 -1.70 27.79 -10.02
N TRP A 188 -1.98 26.51 -9.74
CA TRP A 188 -2.85 25.67 -10.56
C TRP A 188 -2.39 25.52 -12.03
N ASN A 189 -1.10 25.66 -12.29
CA ASN A 189 -0.54 25.55 -13.62
C ASN A 189 -0.26 24.09 -14.00
N ILE A 190 -1.14 23.49 -14.80
CA ILE A 190 -0.98 22.09 -15.25
C ILE A 190 0.25 21.87 -16.14
N GLY A 191 0.81 22.93 -16.73
CA GLY A 191 2.06 22.86 -17.49
C GLY A 191 3.32 22.79 -16.62
N ASP A 192 3.20 23.05 -15.30
CA ASP A 192 4.31 23.11 -14.35
C ASP A 192 4.10 22.14 -13.18
N LEU A 193 4.32 20.85 -13.46
CA LEU A 193 4.08 19.75 -12.51
C LEU A 193 5.35 18.96 -12.15
N ASN A 194 6.46 19.18 -12.84
CA ASN A 194 7.64 18.30 -12.71
C ASN A 194 8.25 18.33 -11.29
N ALA A 195 8.21 19.49 -10.62
CA ALA A 195 8.66 19.63 -9.22
C ALA A 195 7.70 18.97 -8.21
N TYR A 196 6.50 18.59 -8.65
CA TYR A 196 5.40 18.11 -7.81
C TYR A 196 5.00 16.67 -8.16
N LYS A 197 5.90 15.91 -8.77
CA LYS A 197 5.69 14.49 -9.09
C LYS A 197 5.72 13.65 -7.82
N PHE A 198 4.75 12.76 -7.65
CA PHE A 198 4.79 11.76 -6.59
C PHE A 198 5.87 10.71 -6.87
N SER A 199 6.55 10.27 -5.81
CA SER A 199 7.49 9.15 -5.83
C SER A 199 6.76 7.82 -5.76
N HIS A 200 7.31 6.81 -6.44
CA HIS A 200 6.82 5.43 -6.51
C HIS A 200 8.01 4.48 -6.46
N SER A 201 7.80 3.22 -6.05
CA SER A 201 8.90 2.25 -5.93
C SER A 201 9.47 1.77 -7.28
N GLY A 202 8.79 2.05 -8.38
CA GLY A 202 9.14 1.57 -9.73
C GLY A 202 8.72 0.13 -10.00
N LYS A 203 8.04 -0.53 -9.05
CA LYS A 203 7.37 -1.83 -9.27
C LYS A 203 6.14 -1.65 -10.16
N ASP A 204 5.52 -2.76 -10.54
CA ASP A 204 4.20 -2.71 -11.17
C ASP A 204 3.19 -2.02 -10.25
N VAL A 205 2.37 -1.14 -10.81
CA VAL A 205 1.44 -0.28 -10.05
C VAL A 205 0.30 -1.04 -9.37
N TYR A 206 0.02 -2.27 -9.78
CA TYR A 206 -0.94 -3.14 -9.13
C TYR A 206 -0.30 -4.02 -8.04
N GLU A 207 1.02 -4.20 -8.06
CA GLU A 207 1.78 -4.82 -6.98
C GLU A 207 2.11 -3.82 -5.87
N ASP A 208 2.36 -2.57 -6.23
CA ASP A 208 2.58 -1.45 -5.32
C ASP A 208 1.74 -0.25 -5.78
N PRO A 209 0.52 -0.07 -5.27
CA PRO A 209 -0.35 1.04 -5.68
C PRO A 209 -0.06 2.35 -4.96
N TYR A 210 1.04 2.44 -4.19
CA TYR A 210 1.32 3.56 -3.31
C TYR A 210 2.24 4.60 -3.94
N PHE A 211 1.78 5.84 -3.98
CA PHE A 211 2.55 6.99 -4.45
C PHE A 211 2.67 7.99 -3.31
N SER A 212 3.84 8.58 -3.09
CA SER A 212 4.01 9.56 -2.00
C SER A 212 4.81 10.79 -2.40
N ILE A 213 4.48 11.94 -1.80
CA ILE A 213 5.22 13.18 -1.97
C ILE A 213 5.35 13.90 -0.62
N LEU A 214 6.53 14.45 -0.37
CA LEU A 214 6.81 15.33 0.77
C LEU A 214 6.83 16.77 0.24
N VAL A 215 5.94 17.61 0.74
CA VAL A 215 5.81 19.02 0.31
C VAL A 215 5.58 19.94 1.50
N GLU A 216 6.08 21.17 1.41
CA GLU A 216 5.62 22.24 2.30
C GLU A 216 4.16 22.56 2.00
N ASN A 217 3.38 22.89 3.05
CA ASN A 217 1.93 23.02 3.05
C ASN A 217 1.39 23.49 1.68
N PRO A 218 0.75 22.58 0.92
CA PRO A 218 0.33 22.85 -0.45
C PRO A 218 -0.89 23.79 -0.54
N GLY A 219 -1.51 24.14 0.60
CA GLY A 219 -2.79 24.83 0.65
C GLY A 219 -3.88 23.97 0.01
N TYR A 220 -4.63 24.55 -0.93
CA TYR A 220 -5.58 23.79 -1.75
C TYR A 220 -4.84 22.99 -2.83
N PHE A 221 -5.23 21.73 -3.03
CA PHE A 221 -4.59 20.86 -4.02
C PHE A 221 -5.53 19.80 -4.63
N LYS A 222 -5.12 19.25 -5.77
CA LYS A 222 -5.68 18.08 -6.47
C LYS A 222 -4.56 17.18 -6.97
N ILE A 223 -4.92 16.01 -7.52
CA ILE A 223 -3.98 15.05 -8.09
C ILE A 223 -4.18 14.95 -9.60
N VAL A 224 -3.12 15.17 -10.37
CA VAL A 224 -3.13 15.07 -11.83
C VAL A 224 -2.49 13.73 -12.22
N PRO A 225 -3.22 12.83 -12.89
CA PRO A 225 -2.62 11.62 -13.44
C PRO A 225 -1.78 11.95 -14.70
N LYS A 226 -0.92 11.02 -15.11
CA LYS A 226 0.00 11.19 -16.25
C LYS A 226 -0.72 11.60 -17.53
N SER A 227 -1.83 10.95 -17.85
CA SER A 227 -2.63 11.22 -19.05
C SER A 227 -3.11 12.67 -19.12
N SER A 228 -3.65 13.19 -18.02
CA SER A 228 -4.08 14.58 -17.87
C SER A 228 -2.92 15.56 -18.02
N LYS A 229 -1.76 15.28 -17.41
CA LYS A 229 -0.55 16.10 -17.56
C LYS A 229 -0.06 16.13 -19.00
N ASP A 230 0.10 14.97 -19.64
CA ASP A 230 0.66 14.86 -20.98
C ASP A 230 -0.27 15.48 -22.04
N ALA A 231 -1.59 15.50 -21.77
CA ALA A 231 -2.59 16.21 -22.57
C ALA A 231 -2.75 17.69 -22.20
N ALA A 232 -2.15 18.16 -21.09
CA ALA A 232 -2.44 19.46 -20.46
C ALA A 232 -3.96 19.71 -20.27
N SER A 233 -4.69 18.67 -19.84
CA SER A 233 -6.15 18.67 -19.65
C SER A 233 -6.54 18.44 -18.20
N TRP A 234 -7.67 19.04 -17.79
CA TRP A 234 -8.29 18.78 -16.48
C TRP A 234 -9.13 17.49 -16.46
N ASP A 235 -9.38 16.88 -17.62
CA ASP A 235 -10.07 15.61 -17.71
C ASP A 235 -9.27 14.53 -16.99
N GLY A 236 -9.89 13.82 -16.05
CA GLY A 236 -9.24 12.77 -15.26
C GLY A 236 -8.55 13.25 -13.97
N VAL A 237 -8.47 14.56 -13.72
CA VAL A 237 -7.89 15.11 -12.49
C VAL A 237 -8.71 14.65 -11.27
N LEU A 238 -8.01 14.08 -10.29
CA LEU A 238 -8.59 13.51 -9.09
C LEU A 238 -8.65 14.55 -7.97
N GLY A 239 -9.66 14.41 -7.13
CA GLY A 239 -9.88 15.28 -5.98
C GLY A 239 -10.83 14.63 -4.97
N ASN A 240 -11.48 15.44 -4.15
CA ASN A 240 -12.41 14.98 -3.12
C ASN A 240 -13.85 15.41 -3.46
N PRO A 241 -14.90 14.71 -3.00
CA PRO A 241 -16.29 15.18 -3.13
C PRO A 241 -16.57 16.54 -2.46
N VAL A 242 -15.77 16.93 -1.47
CA VAL A 242 -15.95 18.19 -0.72
C VAL A 242 -14.83 19.16 -1.05
N ASP A 243 -15.20 20.36 -1.50
CA ASP A 243 -14.23 21.43 -1.76
C ASP A 243 -13.60 21.94 -0.46
N GLY A 244 -12.27 22.02 -0.45
CA GLY A 244 -11.47 22.36 0.71
C GLY A 244 -11.48 21.32 1.82
N ASN A 245 -11.71 20.03 1.51
CA ASN A 245 -11.67 18.98 2.52
C ASN A 245 -10.32 18.94 3.26
N THR A 246 -10.36 19.06 4.59
CA THR A 246 -9.17 19.05 5.48
C THR A 246 -8.97 17.71 6.19
N ALA A 247 -9.74 16.67 5.85
CA ALA A 247 -9.53 15.35 6.42
C ALA A 247 -8.15 14.81 6.01
N LEU A 248 -7.41 14.27 6.98
CA LEU A 248 -6.07 13.69 6.78
C LEU A 248 -6.11 12.34 6.08
N GLU A 249 -7.29 11.78 5.83
CA GLU A 249 -7.51 10.61 5.00
C GLU A 249 -8.87 10.71 4.33
N GLY A 250 -9.03 10.04 3.18
CA GLY A 250 -10.31 9.99 2.51
C GLY A 250 -10.24 9.41 1.10
N ASP A 251 -11.40 9.42 0.44
CA ASP A 251 -11.56 8.92 -0.92
C ASP A 251 -11.20 9.99 -1.97
N LEU A 252 -10.74 9.50 -3.11
CA LEU A 252 -10.49 10.23 -4.35
C LEU A 252 -11.59 9.93 -5.36
N ILE A 253 -12.08 10.97 -6.02
CA ILE A 253 -13.05 10.87 -7.11
C ILE A 253 -12.54 11.59 -8.36
N VAL A 254 -13.09 11.21 -9.52
CA VAL A 254 -12.80 11.84 -10.82
C VAL A 254 -13.92 12.81 -11.22
N VAL A 255 -15.17 12.35 -11.15
CA VAL A 255 -16.34 13.15 -11.57
C VAL A 255 -16.67 14.16 -10.48
N ASP A 256 -16.85 15.42 -10.86
CA ASP A 256 -17.12 16.55 -9.96
C ASP A 256 -16.08 16.74 -8.83
N ALA A 257 -14.86 16.24 -9.06
CA ALA A 257 -13.76 16.28 -8.11
C ALA A 257 -13.42 17.72 -7.68
N GLN A 258 -13.47 17.98 -6.38
CA GLN A 258 -13.10 19.26 -5.76
C GLN A 258 -11.72 19.22 -5.11
N ALA A 259 -11.20 20.38 -4.71
CA ALA A 259 -9.87 20.47 -4.13
C ALA A 259 -9.85 19.97 -2.68
N MET A 260 -8.80 19.27 -2.29
CA MET A 260 -8.46 19.02 -0.88
C MET A 260 -7.69 20.22 -0.34
N ARG A 261 -7.50 20.30 0.99
CA ARG A 261 -6.75 21.39 1.61
C ARG A 261 -5.95 20.96 2.84
N VAL A 262 -4.69 21.38 2.91
CA VAL A 262 -3.88 21.35 4.13
C VAL A 262 -3.95 22.73 4.82
N THR A 263 -4.18 22.75 6.12
CA THR A 263 -4.25 24.00 6.91
C THR A 263 -3.07 24.19 7.85
N GLU A 264 -2.41 23.10 8.21
CA GLU A 264 -1.33 23.05 9.18
C GLU A 264 -0.05 23.64 8.58
N PRO A 265 0.67 24.53 9.27
CA PRO A 265 1.91 25.09 8.76
C PRO A 265 3.01 24.03 8.67
N GLY A 266 3.93 24.22 7.72
CA GLY A 266 5.09 23.36 7.54
C GLY A 266 4.85 22.21 6.57
N TRP A 267 5.59 21.13 6.72
CA TRP A 267 5.65 20.04 5.76
C TRP A 267 4.58 18.99 6.02
N VAL A 268 4.15 18.33 4.94
CA VAL A 268 3.24 17.20 4.97
C VAL A 268 3.73 16.12 4.01
N LYS A 269 3.49 14.86 4.36
CA LYS A 269 3.63 13.74 3.43
C LYS A 269 2.25 13.30 2.97
N ILE A 270 1.99 13.43 1.67
CA ILE A 270 0.76 12.96 1.05
C ILE A 270 1.05 11.60 0.42
N THR A 271 0.23 10.60 0.73
CA THR A 271 0.30 9.25 0.15
C THR A 271 -1.00 8.92 -0.54
N LEU A 272 -0.94 8.40 -1.76
CA LEU A 272 -2.07 7.89 -2.53
C LEU A 272 -2.05 6.37 -2.49
N ASN A 273 -3.22 5.75 -2.43
CA ASN A 273 -3.43 4.34 -2.71
C ASN A 273 -4.35 4.22 -3.92
N MET A 274 -3.78 3.98 -5.10
CA MET A 274 -4.54 3.99 -6.35
C MET A 274 -5.32 2.70 -6.61
N MET A 275 -5.09 1.65 -5.81
CA MET A 275 -5.92 0.44 -5.84
C MET A 275 -7.29 0.67 -5.18
N GLU A 276 -7.30 1.53 -4.15
CA GLU A 276 -8.49 1.88 -3.38
C GLU A 276 -9.03 3.28 -3.70
N TYR A 277 -8.32 4.06 -4.52
CA TYR A 277 -8.61 5.47 -4.77
C TYR A 277 -8.75 6.26 -3.47
N THR A 278 -7.78 6.12 -2.58
CA THR A 278 -7.74 6.87 -1.32
C THR A 278 -6.45 7.66 -1.17
N TYR A 279 -6.46 8.62 -0.26
CA TYR A 279 -5.28 9.37 0.14
C TYR A 279 -5.12 9.38 1.66
N THR A 280 -3.89 9.59 2.12
CA THR A 280 -3.55 9.95 3.50
C THR A 280 -2.58 11.14 3.51
N ILE A 281 -2.66 11.96 4.54
CA ILE A 281 -1.83 13.14 4.78
C ILE A 281 -1.25 13.00 6.19
N GLU A 282 0.05 12.83 6.25
CA GLU A 282 0.81 12.86 7.50
C GLU A 282 1.32 14.30 7.72
N ILE A 283 0.87 14.95 8.78
CA ILE A 283 1.35 16.28 9.18
C ILE A 283 2.74 16.12 9.81
N ILE A 284 3.77 16.60 9.12
CA ILE A 284 5.15 16.62 9.62
C ILE A 284 5.38 17.90 10.45
N GLY A 285 4.72 18.99 10.08
CA GLY A 285 4.82 20.28 10.74
C GLY A 285 6.03 21.10 10.28
N VAL A 286 6.31 22.19 10.98
CA VAL A 286 7.43 23.07 10.63
C VAL A 286 8.74 22.34 10.88
N MET A 287 9.41 21.93 9.81
CA MET A 287 10.70 21.29 9.90
C MET A 287 11.76 22.31 10.31
N ASN A 288 12.21 22.21 11.55
CA ASN A 288 13.40 22.92 11.95
C ASN A 288 14.63 22.14 11.50
N LEU A 289 15.25 22.56 10.40
CA LEU A 289 16.39 21.87 9.83
C LEU A 289 17.71 22.13 10.55
N THR A 290 17.71 22.99 11.59
CA THR A 290 18.92 23.34 12.32
C THR A 290 18.78 23.00 13.80
N LEU A 291 19.77 22.30 14.35
CA LEU A 291 19.98 22.22 15.80
C LEU A 291 21.20 23.04 16.18
N TYR A 292 21.18 23.57 17.39
CA TYR A 292 22.29 24.31 17.98
C TYR A 292 22.90 23.48 19.10
N VAL A 293 24.21 23.62 19.31
CA VAL A 293 24.97 22.86 20.31
C VAL A 293 25.47 23.77 21.43
N PRO A 294 24.61 24.43 22.23
CA PRO A 294 25.09 25.24 23.33
C PRO A 294 25.74 24.39 24.41
N GLY A 295 26.92 24.81 24.86
CA GLY A 295 27.51 24.29 26.09
C GLY A 295 28.47 25.25 26.77
N SER A 296 29.13 24.72 27.79
CA SER A 296 30.19 25.42 28.54
C SER A 296 31.32 25.93 27.64
N HIS A 297 31.64 25.23 26.53
CA HIS A 297 32.65 25.62 25.54
C HIS A 297 32.46 26.99 24.89
N GLN A 298 31.25 27.55 24.97
CA GLN A 298 30.92 28.87 24.42
C GLN A 298 30.26 29.79 25.48
N GLY A 299 30.20 29.33 26.74
CA GLY A 299 29.61 30.10 27.85
C GLY A 299 28.09 30.01 27.95
N TRP A 300 27.46 28.91 27.51
CA TRP A 300 26.01 28.70 27.59
C TRP A 300 25.17 29.79 26.90
N ASN A 301 25.68 30.34 25.80
CA ASN A 301 25.01 31.26 24.88
C ASN A 301 24.58 30.57 23.55
N PRO A 302 23.34 30.06 23.46
CA PRO A 302 22.83 29.41 22.25
C PRO A 302 22.98 30.20 20.94
N ALA A 303 22.94 31.54 21.01
CA ALA A 303 23.07 32.38 19.83
C ALA A 303 24.44 32.28 19.13
N THR A 304 25.47 31.83 19.85
CA THR A 304 26.83 31.64 19.34
C THR A 304 27.23 30.18 19.19
N ALA A 305 26.29 29.26 19.43
CA ALA A 305 26.56 27.83 19.38
C ALA A 305 26.88 27.34 17.96
N PRO A 306 27.75 26.33 17.80
CA PRO A 306 27.83 25.55 16.57
C PRO A 306 26.48 24.94 16.20
N THR A 307 26.27 24.66 14.93
CA THR A 307 25.01 24.09 14.43
C THR A 307 25.19 22.71 13.80
N LEU A 308 24.12 21.92 13.85
CA LEU A 308 23.91 20.72 13.06
C LEU A 308 22.78 20.98 12.06
N TYR A 309 22.79 20.28 10.94
CA TYR A 309 21.80 20.47 9.89
C TYR A 309 21.21 19.13 9.42
N SER A 310 19.90 19.09 9.20
CA SER A 310 19.21 17.96 8.57
C SER A 310 19.05 18.24 7.07
N ARG A 311 19.90 17.60 6.27
CA ARG A 311 19.91 17.78 4.81
C ARG A 311 18.78 17.04 4.12
N ASP A 312 18.38 15.89 4.67
CA ASP A 312 17.46 14.95 4.05
C ASP A 312 16.01 15.15 4.50
N LEU A 313 15.74 16.20 5.27
CA LEU A 313 14.40 16.51 5.80
C LEU A 313 13.81 15.35 6.62
N ASP A 314 14.65 14.65 7.39
CA ASP A 314 14.29 13.41 8.08
C ASP A 314 14.47 13.51 9.60
N PHE A 315 14.68 14.72 10.14
CA PHE A 315 14.98 14.98 11.55
C PHE A 315 16.26 14.29 12.07
N LYS A 316 17.16 13.91 11.16
CA LYS A 316 18.53 13.52 11.50
C LYS A 316 19.45 14.66 11.16
N TYR A 317 20.20 15.10 12.16
CA TYR A 317 21.04 16.27 12.10
C TYR A 317 22.48 15.86 12.25
N GLU A 318 23.36 16.46 11.45
CA GLU A 318 24.79 16.30 11.63
C GLU A 318 25.55 17.61 11.44
N GLY A 319 26.75 17.66 12.00
CA GLY A 319 27.61 18.83 11.95
C GLY A 319 28.80 18.67 12.88
N TYR A 320 29.71 19.64 12.84
CA TYR A 320 30.93 19.59 13.62
C TYR A 320 30.98 20.67 14.69
N ALA A 321 31.52 20.30 15.86
CA ALA A 321 31.75 21.22 16.96
C ALA A 321 33.14 21.02 17.57
N ASN A 322 33.81 22.13 17.92
CA ASN A 322 35.03 22.11 18.69
C ASN A 322 34.73 22.27 20.18
N PHE A 323 35.21 21.34 21.00
CA PHE A 323 35.18 21.43 22.45
C PHE A 323 36.62 21.64 22.95
N PRO A 324 37.03 22.88 23.30
CA PRO A 324 38.41 23.19 23.64
C PRO A 324 38.88 22.53 24.94
N ASP A 325 37.94 22.23 25.85
CA ASP A 325 38.22 21.68 27.17
C ASP A 325 37.67 20.25 27.31
N ALA A 326 38.34 19.45 28.14
CA ALA A 326 37.85 18.14 28.56
C ALA A 326 36.64 18.28 29.51
N ASN A 327 35.82 17.23 29.60
CA ASN A 327 34.60 17.19 30.43
C ASN A 327 33.59 18.31 30.14
N THR A 328 33.57 18.81 28.90
CA THR A 328 32.67 19.87 28.45
C THR A 328 31.21 19.42 28.51
N ASP A 329 30.38 20.18 29.22
CA ASP A 329 28.93 20.02 29.23
C ASP A 329 28.27 20.79 28.07
N PHE A 330 27.27 20.18 27.44
CA PHE A 330 26.49 20.77 26.34
C PHE A 330 25.05 20.22 26.29
N LYS A 331 24.20 20.83 25.45
CA LYS A 331 22.87 20.36 25.06
C LYS A 331 22.66 20.56 23.56
N PHE A 332 21.58 20.01 23.02
CA PHE A 332 21.04 20.44 21.73
C PHE A 332 19.82 21.34 21.93
N THR A 333 19.67 22.38 21.12
CA THR A 333 18.47 23.23 21.14
C THR A 333 17.92 23.40 19.73
N SER A 334 16.60 23.49 19.64
CA SER A 334 15.90 23.76 18.38
C SER A 334 16.04 25.23 17.96
N GLU A 335 16.25 26.15 18.89
CA GLU A 335 16.41 27.57 18.57
C GLU A 335 17.81 28.07 18.96
N PRO A 336 18.29 29.20 18.40
CA PRO A 336 19.48 29.90 18.89
C PRO A 336 19.20 30.61 20.23
N SER A 337 18.40 29.99 21.09
CA SER A 337 17.92 30.47 22.38
C SER A 337 17.49 29.27 23.24
N TRP A 338 17.13 29.52 24.48
CA TRP A 338 16.55 28.52 25.39
C TRP A 338 15.02 28.41 25.30
N SER A 339 14.36 29.20 24.43
CA SER A 339 12.89 29.22 24.31
C SER A 339 12.32 28.04 23.54
N GLY A 340 13.10 27.47 22.62
CA GLY A 340 12.73 26.26 21.89
C GLY A 340 12.84 24.99 22.75
N THR A 341 12.54 23.86 22.13
CA THR A 341 12.82 22.54 22.71
C THR A 341 14.32 22.36 22.92
N ASN A 342 14.69 21.88 24.11
CA ASN A 342 16.06 21.61 24.53
C ASN A 342 16.21 20.11 24.77
N TYR A 343 17.29 19.50 24.32
CA TYR A 343 17.57 18.07 24.44
C TYR A 343 18.84 17.87 25.26
N GLY A 344 18.70 17.12 26.35
CA GLY A 344 19.74 16.72 27.27
C GLY A 344 19.92 15.20 27.35
N ASP A 345 20.68 14.73 28.33
CA ASP A 345 21.00 13.32 28.53
C ASP A 345 19.77 12.51 28.95
N GLY A 346 19.36 11.56 28.11
CA GLY A 346 18.35 10.54 28.45
C GLY A 346 18.97 9.24 28.99
N GLY A 347 20.29 9.13 28.99
CA GLY A 347 21.04 7.93 29.34
C GLY A 347 21.26 6.98 28.16
N GLY A 348 22.39 6.26 28.16
CA GLY A 348 22.66 5.20 27.17
C GLY A 348 22.76 5.68 25.72
N GLY A 349 23.15 6.94 25.48
CA GLY A 349 23.21 7.52 24.13
C GLY A 349 21.86 8.05 23.61
N THR A 350 20.84 8.09 24.46
CA THR A 350 19.53 8.68 24.14
C THR A 350 19.46 10.15 24.55
N LEU A 351 18.53 10.89 23.94
CA LEU A 351 18.22 12.26 24.28
C LEU A 351 16.85 12.36 24.96
N SER A 352 16.73 13.28 25.91
CA SER A 352 15.48 13.61 26.59
C SER A 352 15.25 15.12 26.62
N THR A 353 14.00 15.54 26.48
CA THR A 353 13.63 16.97 26.60
C THR A 353 13.67 17.49 28.04
N SER A 354 13.75 16.60 29.02
CA SER A 354 13.93 16.90 30.45
C SER A 354 15.26 16.40 31.00
N GLY A 355 16.16 15.91 30.13
CA GLY A 355 17.46 15.37 30.52
C GLY A 355 18.44 16.43 31.04
N ASP A 356 19.43 15.98 31.81
CA ASP A 356 20.56 16.79 32.27
C ASP A 356 21.50 17.16 31.10
N ASN A 357 22.64 17.79 31.39
CA ASN A 357 23.61 18.13 30.34
C ASN A 357 24.26 16.87 29.76
N LEU A 358 24.47 16.86 28.45
CA LEU A 358 25.34 15.91 27.78
C LEU A 358 26.80 16.28 28.08
N LYS A 359 27.71 15.29 28.04
CA LYS A 359 29.12 15.49 28.38
C LYS A 359 30.06 14.90 27.33
N ILE A 360 31.00 15.71 26.86
CA ILE A 360 32.16 15.26 26.09
C ILE A 360 33.35 15.14 27.03
N SER A 361 33.94 13.95 27.13
CA SER A 361 35.03 13.69 28.08
C SER A 361 36.36 14.30 27.65
N GLY A 362 36.70 14.29 26.36
CA GLY A 362 37.99 14.78 25.84
C GLY A 362 37.87 16.05 25.01
N ALA A 363 38.85 16.95 25.13
CA ALA A 363 38.95 18.10 24.23
C ALA A 363 39.17 17.66 22.77
N GLY A 364 38.66 18.45 21.83
CA GLY A 364 38.92 18.32 20.39
C GLY A 364 37.72 18.64 19.50
N TYR A 365 37.85 18.30 18.23
CA TYR A 365 36.84 18.49 17.20
C TYR A 365 35.98 17.23 17.05
N TYR A 366 34.66 17.36 17.04
CA TYR A 366 33.75 16.22 17.02
C TYR A 366 32.74 16.34 15.89
N LEU A 367 32.48 15.23 15.19
CA LEU A 367 31.26 15.02 14.42
C LEU A 367 30.15 14.66 15.42
N LEU A 368 29.11 15.48 15.46
CA LEU A 368 27.91 15.22 16.24
C LEU A 368 26.79 14.79 15.30
N LYS A 369 26.05 13.76 15.69
CA LYS A 369 24.81 13.35 15.03
C LYS A 369 23.69 13.25 16.05
N ALA A 370 22.55 13.84 15.75
CA ALA A 370 21.33 13.72 16.55
C ALA A 370 20.19 13.18 15.67
N ASP A 371 19.53 12.13 16.13
CA ASP A 371 18.37 11.54 15.47
C ASP A 371 17.12 11.84 16.31
N LEU A 372 16.30 12.76 15.82
CA LEU A 372 15.02 13.16 16.42
C LEU A 372 13.81 12.56 15.68
N SER A 373 14.03 11.60 14.78
CA SER A 373 12.99 10.99 13.97
C SER A 373 12.19 9.89 14.68
N GLY A 374 12.77 9.32 15.76
CA GLY A 374 12.21 8.18 16.48
C GLY A 374 11.92 8.45 17.96
N SER A 375 11.51 7.41 18.68
CA SER A 375 11.40 7.41 20.15
C SER A 375 12.03 6.12 20.70
N PRO A 376 13.12 6.18 21.49
CA PRO A 376 13.74 7.40 22.01
C PRO A 376 14.55 8.16 20.94
N PHE A 377 14.73 9.46 21.15
CA PHE A 377 15.72 10.25 20.41
C PHE A 377 17.13 9.76 20.75
N THR A 378 18.07 9.82 19.81
CA THR A 378 19.45 9.37 20.03
C THR A 378 20.48 10.38 19.57
N TYR A 379 21.70 10.27 20.07
CA TYR A 379 22.82 11.04 19.56
C TYR A 379 24.12 10.24 19.57
N SER A 380 25.08 10.69 18.77
CA SER A 380 26.46 10.21 18.82
C SER A 380 27.44 11.38 18.69
N ALA A 381 28.63 11.19 19.26
CA ALA A 381 29.73 12.13 19.18
C ALA A 381 31.02 11.36 18.86
N VAL A 382 31.62 11.66 17.72
CA VAL A 382 32.86 11.02 17.27
C VAL A 382 33.95 12.08 17.17
N LYS A 383 35.01 11.95 17.96
CA LYS A 383 36.18 12.82 17.84
C LYS A 383 36.81 12.62 16.47
N THR A 384 37.20 13.71 15.81
CA THR A 384 37.79 13.71 14.48
C THR A 384 39.11 14.47 14.43
N GLU A 385 40.14 13.84 13.88
CA GLU A 385 41.41 14.44 13.47
C GLU A 385 41.54 14.30 11.94
N TRP A 386 41.79 15.40 11.22
CA TRP A 386 41.72 15.40 9.76
C TRP A 386 43.10 15.32 9.10
N GLY A 387 43.15 14.67 7.93
CA GLY A 387 44.33 14.60 7.07
C GLY A 387 43.98 14.53 5.59
N LEU A 388 44.99 14.72 4.74
CA LEU A 388 44.92 14.51 3.30
C LEU A 388 45.39 13.10 2.94
N ILE A 389 44.62 12.36 2.16
CA ILE A 389 44.97 11.02 1.67
C ILE A 389 44.89 11.00 0.15
N GLY A 390 45.80 10.32 -0.54
CA GLY A 390 45.71 10.14 -1.99
C GLY A 390 47.06 10.05 -2.67
N ASP A 391 47.07 9.60 -3.92
CA ASP A 391 48.30 9.41 -4.69
C ASP A 391 49.05 10.70 -5.01
N ALA A 392 48.42 11.87 -4.83
CA ALA A 392 49.07 13.17 -4.83
C ALA A 392 49.91 13.44 -3.58
N THR A 393 49.64 12.78 -2.45
CA THR A 393 50.36 12.99 -1.19
C THR A 393 51.54 12.02 -1.04
N ALA A 394 52.49 12.35 -0.17
CA ALA A 394 53.66 11.50 0.08
C ALA A 394 53.31 10.09 0.61
N GLY A 395 52.22 9.96 1.37
CA GLY A 395 51.73 8.70 1.92
C GLY A 395 50.85 7.89 0.97
N SER A 396 50.57 8.41 -0.23
CA SER A 396 49.65 7.81 -1.20
C SER A 396 48.29 7.47 -0.55
N TRP A 397 47.71 6.31 -0.87
CA TRP A 397 46.48 5.81 -0.27
C TRP A 397 46.69 5.04 1.05
N ASN A 398 47.91 4.98 1.57
CA ASN A 398 48.23 4.28 2.81
C ASN A 398 48.08 5.22 4.02
N ASP A 399 48.79 6.35 3.99
CA ASP A 399 48.94 7.23 5.15
C ASP A 399 48.42 8.64 4.87
N SER A 400 47.64 9.19 5.81
CA SER A 400 47.16 10.56 5.67
C SER A 400 48.25 11.55 6.08
N THR A 401 48.43 12.62 5.31
CA THR A 401 49.18 13.81 5.72
C THR A 401 48.35 14.58 6.75
N PRO A 402 48.75 14.68 8.03
CA PRO A 402 47.93 15.32 9.06
C PRO A 402 47.70 16.81 8.79
N MET A 403 46.51 17.30 9.15
CA MET A 403 46.16 18.72 9.19
C MET A 403 46.10 19.21 10.65
N THR A 404 46.21 20.52 10.83
CA THR A 404 46.11 21.18 12.14
C THR A 404 44.86 22.05 12.20
N TYR A 405 44.03 21.86 13.22
CA TYR A 405 42.89 22.74 13.49
C TYR A 405 43.31 24.01 14.21
N ASP A 406 42.84 25.16 13.72
CA ASP A 406 42.97 26.45 14.39
C ASP A 406 41.60 26.93 14.92
N PRO A 407 41.41 27.03 16.24
CA PRO A 407 40.14 27.46 16.82
C PRO A 407 39.79 28.92 16.54
N ALA A 408 40.76 29.79 16.20
CA ALA A 408 40.50 31.19 15.90
C ALA A 408 39.89 31.37 14.51
N THR A 409 40.45 30.68 13.51
CA THR A 409 39.93 30.69 12.13
C THR A 409 38.84 29.65 11.89
N LYS A 410 38.73 28.65 12.77
CA LYS A 410 37.85 27.46 12.64
C LYS A 410 38.19 26.58 11.44
N LEU A 411 39.44 26.61 10.98
CA LEU A 411 39.92 25.87 9.82
C LEU A 411 40.88 24.77 10.23
N TRP A 412 40.78 23.63 9.57
CA TRP A 412 41.88 22.68 9.46
C TRP A 412 42.81 23.16 8.35
N SER A 413 44.12 23.07 8.53
CA SER A 413 45.09 23.48 7.51
C SER A 413 46.32 22.59 7.45
N VAL A 414 46.94 22.51 6.26
CA VAL A 414 48.26 21.92 6.06
C VAL A 414 48.96 22.58 4.88
N THR A 415 50.26 22.82 5.00
CA THR A 415 51.13 23.17 3.87
C THR A 415 51.93 21.93 3.49
N THR A 416 51.74 21.40 2.29
CA THR A 416 52.41 20.18 1.84
C THR A 416 52.67 20.17 0.34
N ALA A 417 53.65 19.35 -0.08
CA ALA A 417 53.93 19.10 -1.50
C ALA A 417 52.93 18.07 -2.05
N LEU A 418 52.39 18.36 -3.23
CA LEU A 418 51.47 17.47 -3.95
C LEU A 418 51.98 17.21 -5.36
N ASP A 419 51.83 15.96 -5.83
CA ASP A 419 51.98 15.58 -7.24
C ASP A 419 50.74 15.98 -8.06
N ALA A 420 50.88 16.04 -9.38
CA ALA A 420 49.77 16.26 -10.31
C ALA A 420 48.86 15.01 -10.45
N LYS A 421 48.15 14.65 -9.36
CA LYS A 421 47.28 13.47 -9.25
C LYS A 421 46.04 13.81 -8.44
N GLN A 422 45.64 13.02 -7.44
CA GLN A 422 44.41 13.24 -6.68
C GLN A 422 44.57 13.05 -5.17
N PHE A 423 43.68 13.68 -4.39
CA PHE A 423 43.58 13.49 -2.95
C PHE A 423 42.13 13.56 -2.44
N LYS A 424 41.92 13.21 -1.18
CA LYS A 424 40.68 13.39 -0.40
C LYS A 424 41.03 13.87 1.01
N PHE A 425 40.03 14.33 1.74
CA PHE A 425 40.12 14.51 3.18
C PHE A 425 39.65 13.25 3.89
N ARG A 426 40.38 12.81 4.92
CA ARG A 426 40.08 11.60 5.69
C ARG A 426 40.25 11.87 7.18
N ALA A 427 39.23 11.58 7.97
CA ALA A 427 39.30 11.73 9.42
C ALA A 427 39.82 10.43 10.08
N ASN A 428 40.54 10.57 11.19
CA ASN A 428 40.99 9.49 12.07
C ASN A 428 41.80 8.39 11.38
N ASN A 429 42.40 8.69 10.21
CA ASN A 429 43.05 7.69 9.35
C ASN A 429 42.15 6.50 8.96
N GLY A 430 40.82 6.65 9.07
CA GLY A 430 39.82 5.63 8.74
C GLY A 430 38.96 6.06 7.55
N TRP A 431 38.29 5.11 6.89
CA TRP A 431 37.47 5.41 5.71
C TRP A 431 36.02 5.80 6.04
N ASP A 432 35.58 5.60 7.28
CA ASP A 432 34.19 5.88 7.71
C ASP A 432 33.79 7.36 7.53
N ILE A 433 34.75 8.27 7.69
CA ILE A 433 34.55 9.72 7.59
C ILE A 433 35.59 10.26 6.60
N ASN A 434 35.18 10.40 5.34
CA ASN A 434 36.02 10.97 4.29
C ASN A 434 35.20 11.92 3.41
N LEU A 435 35.84 12.99 2.93
CA LEU A 435 35.21 14.04 2.11
C LEU A 435 35.95 14.19 0.78
N GLY A 436 35.17 14.40 -0.28
CA GLY A 436 35.64 14.66 -1.63
C GLY A 436 34.62 15.47 -2.44
N GLY A 437 34.81 15.56 -3.75
CA GLY A 437 33.98 16.35 -4.67
C GLY A 437 34.55 17.74 -4.95
N ALA A 438 33.67 18.70 -5.19
CA ALA A 438 34.07 20.07 -5.47
C ALA A 438 34.56 20.79 -4.19
N LEU A 439 35.63 21.57 -4.29
CA LEU A 439 36.21 22.27 -3.14
C LEU A 439 35.22 23.23 -2.45
N ASP A 440 34.26 23.79 -3.17
CA ASP A 440 33.21 24.66 -2.63
C ASP A 440 31.95 23.91 -2.18
N ASN A 441 31.89 22.58 -2.35
CA ASN A 441 30.78 21.74 -1.92
C ASN A 441 31.22 20.28 -1.71
N LEU A 442 31.95 20.04 -0.62
CA LEU A 442 32.44 18.72 -0.27
C LEU A 442 31.30 17.82 0.23
N GLY A 443 31.33 16.55 -0.19
CA GLY A 443 30.38 15.53 0.24
C GLY A 443 31.07 14.31 0.85
N TYR A 444 30.38 13.64 1.78
CA TYR A 444 30.83 12.37 2.33
C TYR A 444 30.98 11.33 1.23
N GLY A 445 32.12 10.64 1.20
CA GLY A 445 32.40 9.64 0.18
C GLY A 445 32.56 10.20 -1.25
N GLY A 446 32.45 11.52 -1.47
CA GLY A 446 32.49 12.14 -2.79
C GLY A 446 33.79 11.88 -3.57
N ASP A 447 33.82 12.19 -4.87
CA ASP A 447 34.96 11.88 -5.75
C ASP A 447 36.31 12.46 -5.27
N ASN A 448 37.41 11.90 -5.75
CA ASN A 448 38.74 12.43 -5.45
C ASN A 448 38.93 13.84 -6.03
N ILE A 449 39.66 14.69 -5.31
CA ILE A 449 39.99 16.06 -5.70
C ILE A 449 41.28 16.04 -6.54
N ALA A 450 41.22 16.57 -7.76
CA ALA A 450 42.36 16.62 -8.66
C ALA A 450 43.33 17.76 -8.33
N VAL A 451 44.62 17.46 -8.45
CA VAL A 451 45.73 18.42 -8.39
C VAL A 451 46.26 18.58 -9.81
N ALA A 452 46.01 19.73 -10.43
CA ALA A 452 46.35 19.93 -11.84
C ALA A 452 47.85 20.02 -12.11
N GLN A 453 48.63 20.51 -11.13
CA GLN A 453 50.07 20.70 -11.27
C GLN A 453 50.77 20.34 -9.97
N ALA A 454 51.94 19.71 -10.08
CA ALA A 454 52.75 19.47 -8.90
C ALA A 454 53.23 20.80 -8.27
N GLY A 455 53.37 20.81 -6.94
CA GLY A 455 53.88 21.95 -6.19
C GLY A 455 53.55 21.89 -4.71
N THR A 456 53.98 22.91 -3.98
CA THR A 456 53.61 23.09 -2.57
C THR A 456 52.32 23.88 -2.49
N TYR A 457 51.37 23.40 -1.69
CA TYR A 457 50.05 24.00 -1.51
C TYR A 457 49.75 24.21 -0.03
N LEU A 458 49.12 25.34 0.29
CA LEU A 458 48.34 25.52 1.50
C LEU A 458 46.93 25.02 1.21
N ILE A 459 46.50 24.00 1.95
CA ILE A 459 45.16 23.45 1.89
C ILE A 459 44.44 23.78 3.19
N THR A 460 43.20 24.26 3.08
CA THR A 460 42.32 24.46 4.23
C THR A 460 41.04 23.65 4.08
N LEU A 461 40.45 23.23 5.19
CA LEU A 461 39.15 22.56 5.27
C LEU A 461 38.30 23.27 6.32
N ASN A 462 37.12 23.71 5.91
CA ASN A 462 36.12 24.39 6.71
C ASN A 462 34.89 23.47 6.89
N LEU A 463 34.65 23.09 8.13
CA LEU A 463 33.53 22.23 8.55
C LEU A 463 32.51 22.98 9.43
N SER A 464 32.65 24.32 9.57
CA SER A 464 31.82 25.10 10.50
C SER A 464 30.40 25.35 10.00
N ASP A 465 30.14 25.18 8.71
CA ASP A 465 28.81 25.29 8.11
C ASP A 465 28.31 23.89 7.71
N PRO A 466 27.42 23.26 8.49
CA PRO A 466 26.90 21.92 8.19
C PRO A 466 26.04 21.87 6.92
N LYS A 467 25.63 23.01 6.37
CA LYS A 467 24.91 23.06 5.09
C LYS A 467 25.85 22.82 3.90
N GLN A 468 27.12 23.21 4.04
CA GLN A 468 28.08 23.18 2.96
C GLN A 468 29.53 23.16 3.48
N TYR A 469 30.15 21.99 3.48
CA TYR A 469 31.58 21.86 3.77
C TYR A 469 32.44 22.32 2.59
N LYS A 470 33.52 23.05 2.88
CA LYS A 470 34.36 23.69 1.87
C LYS A 470 35.83 23.50 2.17
N ALA A 471 36.66 23.61 1.15
CA ALA A 471 38.09 23.64 1.25
C ALA A 471 38.68 24.68 0.29
N THR A 472 39.93 25.08 0.55
CA THR A 472 40.72 25.86 -0.40
C THR A 472 42.05 25.15 -0.66
N MET A 473 42.60 25.35 -1.86
CA MET A 473 43.90 24.82 -2.25
C MET A 473 44.65 25.95 -2.98
N VAL A 474 45.68 26.50 -2.33
CA VAL A 474 46.42 27.67 -2.81
C VAL A 474 47.90 27.30 -2.97
N LYS A 475 48.41 27.37 -4.20
CA LYS A 475 49.83 27.12 -4.51
C LYS A 475 50.70 28.18 -3.82
N GLN A 476 51.79 27.75 -3.18
CA GLN A 476 52.73 28.60 -2.46
C GLN A 476 53.88 29.10 -3.33
#